data_AF-A0A3R7DYR4-F1
#
_entry.id   AF-A0A3R7DYR4-F1
#
_cell.length_a   1.000
_cell.length_b   1.000
_cell.length_c   1.000
_cell.angle_alpha   90.00
_cell.angle_beta   90.00
_cell.angle_gamma   90.00
#
_symmetry.space_group_name_H-M   'P 1'
#
loop_
_entity.id
_entity.type
_entity.pdbx_description
1 polymer ?
#
loop_
_entity_poly.entity_id
_entity_poly.type
_entity_poly.pdbx_seq_one_letter_code
_entity_poly.pdbx_strand_id
1 'polypeptide(L)'
;MTKHQKRLSVPKTWPVERKTDTFTVKAGAGPHGEEGVPLVVLLRDVLGYVDSTKEARYALSEDAILVNGQPINDEQRPIGIFDIIAFPGREEYYRVFPDEGGRLALTEIDAEAAESRLGKIDNKQQVPGGDTQLTLHDGTNVLVEDGAEYSSNDSIVIDNDDKSIVAHFPYEEGALVTAIRGNHGGKIGEVETIDVTPGSGSNTVTVDTEDGGFETIEEYVVVIDENFTGDDE
;
A
#
# COMPACT_ATOMS: atom_id res chain seq x y z
N MET A 1 -13.33 -13.55 17.58
CA MET A 1 -12.13 -12.77 17.21
C MET A 1 -11.55 -12.09 18.44
N THR A 2 -10.24 -11.98 18.55
CA THR A 2 -9.56 -11.32 19.68
C THR A 2 -9.63 -9.81 19.54
N LYS A 3 -9.88 -9.09 20.65
CA LYS A 3 -9.96 -7.62 20.71
C LYS A 3 -8.62 -6.93 21.02
N HIS A 4 -7.56 -7.70 21.28
CA HIS A 4 -6.28 -7.21 21.77
C HIS A 4 -5.14 -7.71 20.90
N GLN A 5 -4.11 -6.88 20.71
CA GLN A 5 -2.88 -7.21 20.00
C GLN A 5 -1.69 -7.04 20.94
N LYS A 6 -0.86 -8.08 21.10
CA LYS A 6 0.42 -7.95 21.82
C LYS A 6 1.46 -7.32 20.89
N ARG A 7 2.31 -6.43 21.40
CA ARG A 7 3.41 -5.82 20.60
C ARG A 7 4.39 -6.88 20.09
N LEU A 8 4.64 -7.93 20.86
CA LEU A 8 5.52 -9.03 20.44
C LEU A 8 5.02 -9.78 19.18
N SER A 9 3.71 -9.85 18.98
CA SER A 9 3.06 -10.62 17.91
C SER A 9 2.61 -9.77 16.72
N VAL A 10 2.96 -8.49 16.65
CA VAL A 10 2.66 -7.65 15.47
C VAL A 10 3.42 -8.16 14.24
N PRO A 11 2.94 -7.86 13.02
CA PRO A 11 3.69 -8.09 11.79
C PRO A 11 5.08 -7.44 11.82
N LYS A 12 6.04 -7.98 11.05
CA LYS A 12 7.40 -7.39 10.96
C LYS A 12 7.41 -6.10 10.15
N THR A 13 6.40 -5.92 9.31
CA THR A 13 6.17 -4.75 8.48
C THR A 13 5.83 -3.50 9.29
N TRP A 14 5.26 -3.65 10.50
CA TRP A 14 4.89 -2.50 11.31
C TRP A 14 6.12 -1.77 11.85
N PRO A 15 6.20 -0.43 11.72
CA PRO A 15 7.31 0.38 12.23
C PRO A 15 7.19 0.60 13.75
N VAL A 16 7.14 -0.48 14.53
CA VAL A 16 6.98 -0.42 16.00
C VAL A 16 8.00 -1.27 16.74
N GLU A 17 8.55 -0.72 17.82
CA GLU A 17 9.40 -1.47 18.72
C GLU A 17 8.60 -2.50 19.52
N ARG A 18 8.98 -3.78 19.48
CA ARG A 18 8.16 -4.87 20.04
C ARG A 18 8.31 -5.10 21.54
N LYS A 19 9.40 -4.60 22.14
CA LYS A 19 9.82 -4.91 23.52
C LYS A 19 9.68 -3.72 24.48
N THR A 20 8.96 -2.68 24.07
CA THR A 20 8.70 -1.49 24.90
C THR A 20 7.49 -1.69 25.80
N ASP A 21 6.37 -2.14 25.22
CA ASP A 21 5.10 -2.37 25.92
C ASP A 21 4.52 -3.75 25.67
N THR A 22 3.53 -4.14 26.48
CA THR A 22 2.85 -5.44 26.33
C THR A 22 1.87 -5.46 25.16
N PHE A 23 1.13 -4.37 24.96
CA PHE A 23 0.03 -4.27 24.00
C PHE A 23 0.22 -3.13 23.02
N THR A 24 -0.37 -3.28 21.84
CA THR A 24 -0.58 -2.19 20.87
C THR A 24 -2.03 -2.20 20.41
N VAL A 25 -2.40 -1.18 19.65
CA VAL A 25 -3.69 -1.10 18.98
C VAL A 25 -3.73 -2.19 17.90
N LYS A 26 -4.84 -2.94 17.88
CA LYS A 26 -5.07 -3.96 16.88
C LYS A 26 -5.57 -3.28 15.60
N ALA A 27 -5.08 -3.71 14.44
CA ALA A 27 -5.65 -3.30 13.16
C ALA A 27 -7.11 -3.74 13.08
N GLY A 28 -8.00 -2.79 12.74
CA GLY A 28 -9.41 -3.04 12.51
C GLY A 28 -9.65 -3.84 11.24
N ALA A 29 -10.91 -4.17 10.96
CA ALA A 29 -11.29 -4.65 9.64
C ALA A 29 -11.20 -3.47 8.66
N GLY A 30 -10.59 -3.69 7.50
CA GLY A 30 -10.40 -2.64 6.50
C GLY A 30 -9.51 -3.11 5.35
N PRO A 31 -9.13 -2.17 4.46
CA PRO A 31 -8.36 -2.39 3.24
C PRO A 31 -7.23 -3.42 3.38
N HIS A 32 -6.34 -3.19 4.32
CA HIS A 32 -5.08 -3.95 4.46
C HIS A 32 -5.11 -5.00 5.59
N GLY A 33 -6.30 -5.26 6.15
CA GLY A 33 -6.51 -6.30 7.16
C GLY A 33 -5.51 -6.26 8.33
N GLU A 34 -4.95 -7.42 8.69
CA GLU A 34 -3.98 -7.56 9.78
C GLU A 34 -2.55 -7.13 9.39
N GLU A 35 -2.28 -6.96 8.10
CA GLU A 35 -0.97 -6.56 7.58
C GLU A 35 -0.77 -5.04 7.64
N GLY A 36 -1.86 -4.29 7.49
CA GLY A 36 -1.87 -2.83 7.64
C GLY A 36 -1.59 -2.36 9.06
N VAL A 37 -0.95 -1.21 9.17
CA VAL A 37 -0.64 -0.53 10.43
C VAL A 37 -1.84 0.32 10.83
N PRO A 38 -2.33 0.24 12.09
CA PRO A 38 -3.39 1.11 12.57
C PRO A 38 -2.98 2.56 12.44
N LEU A 39 -3.86 3.42 11.93
CA LEU A 39 -3.59 4.85 11.76
C LEU A 39 -2.98 5.51 13.00
N VAL A 40 -3.51 5.21 14.20
CA VAL A 40 -2.98 5.75 15.47
C VAL A 40 -1.51 5.39 15.74
N VAL A 41 -1.03 4.25 15.25
CA VAL A 41 0.38 3.86 15.39
C VAL A 41 1.25 4.75 14.51
N LEU A 42 0.82 5.06 13.29
CA LEU A 42 1.56 6.00 12.42
C LEU A 42 1.57 7.41 13.04
N LEU A 43 0.43 7.89 13.53
CA LEU A 43 0.34 9.22 14.13
C LEU A 43 1.18 9.38 15.41
N ARG A 44 1.27 8.33 16.25
CA ARG A 44 1.94 8.38 17.55
C ARG A 44 3.39 7.89 17.50
N ASP A 45 3.59 6.67 17.02
CA ASP A 45 4.89 5.98 17.11
C ASP A 45 5.83 6.37 15.96
N VAL A 46 5.30 6.87 14.82
CA VAL A 46 6.10 7.27 13.66
C VAL A 46 6.20 8.80 13.52
N LEU A 47 5.08 9.49 13.36
CA LEU A 47 5.03 10.95 13.15
C LEU A 47 5.15 11.76 14.45
N GLY A 48 4.75 11.18 15.60
CA GLY A 48 4.78 11.87 16.89
C GLY A 48 3.80 13.06 16.98
N TYR A 49 2.72 13.07 16.20
CA TYR A 49 1.72 14.15 16.18
C TYR A 49 0.74 14.09 17.34
N VAL A 50 0.60 12.90 17.93
CA VAL A 50 -0.23 12.67 19.11
C VAL A 50 0.54 11.85 20.13
N ASP A 51 0.27 12.06 21.41
CA ASP A 51 0.82 11.25 22.49
C ASP A 51 -0.12 10.10 22.87
N SER A 52 -1.43 10.27 22.60
CA SER A 52 -2.47 9.36 23.05
C SER A 52 -3.53 9.05 21.99
N THR A 53 -4.20 7.91 22.16
CA THR A 53 -5.36 7.54 21.32
C THR A 53 -6.52 8.53 21.42
N LYS A 54 -6.63 9.27 22.54
CA LYS A 54 -7.68 10.28 22.72
C LYS A 54 -7.45 11.48 21.80
N GLU A 55 -6.20 11.93 21.68
CA GLU A 55 -5.82 13.01 20.78
C GLU A 55 -5.95 12.59 19.32
N ALA A 56 -5.56 11.35 18.98
CA ALA A 56 -5.81 10.81 17.64
C ALA A 56 -7.30 10.86 17.28
N ARG A 57 -8.19 10.40 18.17
CA ARG A 57 -9.63 10.46 17.94
C ARG A 57 -10.15 11.89 17.82
N TYR A 58 -9.61 12.82 18.60
CA TYR A 58 -9.98 14.23 18.51
C TYR A 58 -9.60 14.80 17.13
N ALA A 59 -8.39 14.55 16.65
CA ALA A 59 -7.97 14.99 15.32
C ALA A 59 -8.83 14.37 14.19
N LEU A 60 -9.15 13.08 14.31
CA LEU A 60 -10.03 12.39 13.35
C LEU A 60 -11.46 12.95 13.34
N SER A 61 -11.99 13.33 14.51
CA SER A 61 -13.35 13.91 14.61
C SER A 61 -13.50 15.31 14.03
N GLU A 62 -12.38 16.01 13.84
CA GLU A 62 -12.34 17.33 13.17
C GLU A 62 -12.04 17.20 11.67
N ASP A 63 -12.07 15.97 11.12
CA ASP A 63 -11.75 15.64 9.73
C ASP A 63 -10.38 16.20 9.28
N ALA A 64 -9.43 16.35 10.22
CA ALA A 64 -8.13 16.97 9.97
C ALA A 64 -7.14 16.06 9.24
N ILE A 65 -7.49 14.78 9.09
CA ILE A 65 -6.65 13.74 8.50
C ILE A 65 -7.43 13.06 7.40
N LEU A 66 -6.88 13.07 6.19
CA LEU A 66 -7.45 12.38 5.04
C LEU A 66 -6.60 11.15 4.74
N VAL A 67 -7.26 10.04 4.46
CA VAL A 67 -6.61 8.83 3.94
C VAL A 67 -7.17 8.60 2.55
N ASN A 68 -6.29 8.60 1.54
CA ASN A 68 -6.67 8.42 0.15
C ASN A 68 -7.77 9.42 -0.28
N GLY A 69 -7.61 10.70 0.09
CA GLY A 69 -8.56 11.80 -0.18
C GLY A 69 -9.81 11.83 0.72
N GLN A 70 -10.07 10.80 1.52
CA GLN A 70 -11.30 10.71 2.32
C GLN A 70 -11.05 10.94 3.81
N PRO A 71 -11.89 11.73 4.51
CA PRO A 71 -11.80 11.87 5.96
C PRO A 71 -12.16 10.56 6.64
N ILE A 72 -11.38 10.16 7.64
CA ILE A 72 -11.57 8.93 8.41
C ILE A 72 -11.81 9.23 9.88
N ASN A 73 -12.78 8.54 10.46
CA ASN A 73 -13.16 8.67 11.87
C ASN A 73 -12.77 7.43 12.73
N ASP A 74 -11.93 6.53 12.20
CA ASP A 74 -11.49 5.30 12.87
C ASP A 74 -9.97 5.27 13.06
N GLU A 75 -9.52 5.33 14.31
CA GLU A 75 -8.11 5.31 14.64
C GLU A 75 -7.43 3.94 14.41
N GLN A 76 -8.24 2.88 14.26
CA GLN A 76 -7.79 1.50 14.06
C GLN A 76 -7.76 1.11 12.59
N ARG A 77 -8.13 2.02 11.68
CA ARG A 77 -8.09 1.80 10.24
C ARG A 77 -6.73 1.23 9.84
N PRO A 78 -6.67 0.04 9.22
CA PRO A 78 -5.42 -0.51 8.73
C PRO A 78 -4.98 0.28 7.50
N ILE A 79 -3.84 0.96 7.63
CA ILE A 79 -3.15 1.67 6.55
C ILE A 79 -2.06 0.75 6.00
N GLY A 80 -1.98 0.62 4.68
CA GLY A 80 -1.02 -0.25 4.01
C GLY A 80 -0.25 0.48 2.93
N ILE A 81 0.41 -0.31 2.08
CA ILE A 81 1.31 0.20 1.04
C ILE A 81 0.50 1.00 0.03
N PHE A 82 1.09 2.06 -0.51
CA PHE A 82 0.51 3.03 -1.45
C PHE A 82 -0.66 3.87 -0.91
N ASP A 83 -1.12 3.65 0.32
CA ASP A 83 -2.04 4.58 0.95
C ASP A 83 -1.37 5.95 1.13
N ILE A 84 -2.16 7.00 0.96
CA ILE A 84 -1.76 8.38 1.13
C ILE A 84 -2.42 8.92 2.39
N ILE A 85 -1.63 9.50 3.28
CA ILE A 85 -2.07 10.19 4.49
C ILE A 85 -1.79 11.67 4.29
N ALA A 86 -2.85 12.46 4.23
CA ALA A 86 -2.76 13.91 4.06
C ALA A 86 -3.20 14.64 5.34
N PHE A 87 -2.48 15.70 5.66
CA PHE A 87 -2.79 16.64 6.74
C PHE A 87 -2.98 18.04 6.14
N PRO A 88 -4.16 18.35 5.56
CA PRO A 88 -4.37 19.62 4.84
C PRO A 88 -4.09 20.86 5.68
N GLY A 89 -4.38 20.83 6.99
CA GLY A 89 -4.10 21.95 7.89
C GLY A 89 -2.62 22.20 8.16
N ARG A 90 -1.74 21.27 7.74
CA ARG A 90 -0.28 21.34 7.90
C ARG A 90 0.45 21.40 6.56
N GLU A 91 -0.27 21.27 5.45
CA GLU A 91 0.31 21.16 4.10
C GLU A 91 1.33 20.01 3.99
N GLU A 92 1.12 18.92 4.75
CA GLU A 92 1.98 17.74 4.78
C GLU A 92 1.23 16.54 4.19
N TYR A 93 1.89 15.80 3.29
CA TYR A 93 1.34 14.65 2.58
C TYR A 93 2.35 13.51 2.60
N TYR A 94 1.89 12.31 2.91
CA TYR A 94 2.76 11.13 3.03
C TYR A 94 2.18 9.96 2.25
N ARG A 95 3.02 9.29 1.47
CA ARG A 95 2.73 7.99 0.87
C ARG A 95 3.37 6.89 1.70
N VAL A 96 2.61 5.83 1.96
CA VAL A 96 3.15 4.63 2.59
C VAL A 96 3.91 3.81 1.55
N PHE A 97 5.18 3.57 1.78
CA PHE A 97 6.04 2.80 0.88
C PHE A 97 6.92 1.82 1.68
N PRO A 98 7.29 0.65 1.12
CA PRO A 98 8.19 -0.26 1.81
C PRO A 98 9.61 0.30 1.87
N ASP A 99 10.17 0.33 3.08
CA ASP A 99 11.59 0.59 3.35
C ASP A 99 12.40 -0.71 3.26
N GLU A 100 13.73 -0.59 3.21
CA GLU A 100 14.65 -1.73 3.19
C GLU A 100 14.37 -2.71 4.35
N GLY A 101 14.13 -3.97 3.99
CA GLY A 101 13.75 -5.02 4.94
C GLY A 101 12.22 -5.13 5.15
N GLY A 102 11.43 -4.45 4.32
CA GLY A 102 9.99 -4.61 4.19
C GLY A 102 9.17 -3.97 5.30
N ARG A 103 9.72 -2.96 5.99
CA ARG A 103 8.95 -2.17 6.95
C ARG A 103 8.17 -1.09 6.22
N LEU A 104 6.99 -0.76 6.72
CA LEU A 104 6.23 0.38 6.19
C LEU A 104 6.87 1.66 6.68
N ALA A 105 7.22 2.53 5.74
CA ALA A 105 7.70 3.87 5.98
C ALA A 105 6.76 4.89 5.33
N LEU A 106 6.88 6.13 5.80
CA LEU A 106 6.17 7.28 5.23
C LEU A 106 7.17 8.08 4.41
N THR A 107 6.90 8.19 3.11
CA THR A 107 7.64 9.05 2.19
C THR A 107 6.85 10.33 2.02
N GLU A 108 7.49 11.48 2.25
CA GLU A 108 6.86 12.78 2.03
C GLU A 108 6.65 13.00 0.52
N ILE A 109 5.49 13.51 0.15
CA ILE A 109 5.12 13.82 -1.23
C ILE A 109 4.50 15.22 -1.28
N ASP A 110 4.43 15.80 -2.47
CA ASP A 110 3.70 17.05 -2.67
C ASP A 110 2.17 16.84 -2.72
N ALA A 111 1.44 17.96 -2.77
CA ALA A 111 -0.02 17.94 -2.82
C ALA A 111 -0.57 17.35 -4.13
N GLU A 112 0.12 17.50 -5.26
CA GLU A 112 -0.31 17.03 -6.58
C GLU A 112 -0.19 15.50 -6.67
N ALA A 113 0.94 14.95 -6.24
CA ALA A 113 1.18 13.53 -6.08
C ALA A 113 0.26 12.88 -5.03
N ALA A 114 -0.37 13.67 -4.16
CA ALA A 114 -1.33 13.21 -3.17
C ALA A 114 -2.77 13.07 -3.72
N GLU A 115 -3.07 13.63 -4.91
CA GLU A 115 -4.40 13.56 -5.55
C GLU A 115 -4.68 12.19 -6.16
N SER A 116 -3.63 11.43 -6.50
CA SER A 116 -3.74 10.10 -7.09
C SER A 116 -2.86 9.08 -6.39
N ARG A 117 -3.23 7.80 -6.47
CA ARG A 117 -2.48 6.71 -5.85
C ARG A 117 -2.36 5.50 -6.76
N LEU A 118 -1.25 4.78 -6.59
CA LEU A 118 -1.02 3.50 -7.25
C LEU A 118 -1.81 2.39 -6.56
N GLY A 119 -2.41 1.51 -7.35
CA GLY A 119 -3.00 0.27 -6.88
C GLY A 119 -2.71 -0.89 -7.81
N LYS A 120 -2.16 -1.98 -7.26
CA LYS A 120 -2.09 -3.27 -7.94
C LYS A 120 -3.48 -3.88 -8.09
N ILE A 121 -3.78 -4.42 -9.28
CA ILE A 121 -4.99 -5.18 -9.57
C ILE A 121 -4.83 -6.60 -9.05
N ASP A 122 -5.55 -6.94 -7.99
CA ASP A 122 -5.56 -8.28 -7.39
C ASP A 122 -6.54 -9.22 -8.11
N ASN A 123 -7.68 -8.67 -8.54
CA ASN A 123 -8.71 -9.47 -9.19
C ASN A 123 -9.45 -8.68 -10.28
N LYS A 124 -9.81 -9.38 -11.35
CA LYS A 124 -10.59 -8.86 -12.47
C LYS A 124 -11.78 -9.76 -12.69
N GLN A 125 -12.99 -9.20 -12.70
CA GLN A 125 -14.22 -9.96 -12.92
C GLN A 125 -15.25 -9.15 -13.69
N GLN A 126 -16.04 -9.80 -14.54
CA GLN A 126 -17.22 -9.17 -15.13
C GLN A 126 -18.36 -9.13 -14.12
N VAL A 127 -19.06 -8.01 -14.03
CA VAL A 127 -20.19 -7.80 -13.12
C VAL A 127 -21.51 -7.73 -13.88
N PRO A 128 -22.66 -7.98 -13.21
CA PRO A 128 -23.97 -7.82 -13.83
C PRO A 128 -24.13 -6.38 -14.37
N GLY A 129 -24.33 -6.24 -15.67
CA GLY A 129 -24.32 -4.94 -16.35
C GLY A 129 -23.43 -4.93 -17.60
N GLY A 130 -22.44 -5.82 -17.66
CA GLY A 130 -21.50 -5.94 -18.78
C GLY A 130 -20.12 -5.36 -18.48
N ASP A 131 -20.05 -4.44 -17.50
CA ASP A 131 -18.81 -3.82 -17.06
C ASP A 131 -17.86 -4.84 -16.41
N THR A 132 -16.58 -4.50 -16.43
CA THR A 132 -15.52 -5.21 -15.72
C THR A 132 -15.16 -4.47 -14.44
N GLN A 133 -15.12 -5.20 -13.33
CA GLN A 133 -14.63 -4.72 -12.05
C GLN A 133 -13.15 -5.11 -11.89
N LEU A 134 -12.32 -4.11 -11.62
CA LEU A 134 -10.93 -4.25 -11.17
C LEU A 134 -10.92 -4.05 -9.65
N THR A 135 -10.56 -5.09 -8.91
CA THR A 135 -10.39 -5.02 -7.46
C THR A 135 -8.91 -4.84 -7.16
N LEU A 136 -8.60 -3.75 -6.47
CA LEU A 136 -7.25 -3.39 -6.08
C LEU A 136 -6.87 -4.03 -4.74
N HIS A 137 -5.57 -4.06 -4.45
CA HIS A 137 -5.02 -4.62 -3.21
C HIS A 137 -5.51 -3.95 -1.92
N ASP A 138 -5.93 -2.67 -1.98
CA ASP A 138 -6.56 -1.94 -0.86
C ASP A 138 -8.08 -2.23 -0.74
N GLY A 139 -8.60 -3.16 -1.55
CA GLY A 139 -10.02 -3.51 -1.61
C GLY A 139 -10.88 -2.50 -2.37
N THR A 140 -10.31 -1.47 -2.98
CA THR A 140 -11.04 -0.53 -3.85
C THR A 140 -11.50 -1.25 -5.12
N ASN A 141 -12.73 -0.97 -5.53
CA ASN A 141 -13.29 -1.48 -6.79
C ASN A 141 -13.40 -0.33 -7.80
N VAL A 142 -12.81 -0.53 -8.96
CA VAL A 142 -12.90 0.36 -10.13
C VAL A 142 -13.71 -0.36 -11.21
N LEU A 143 -14.69 0.33 -11.79
CA LEU A 143 -15.54 -0.19 -12.85
C LEU A 143 -15.10 0.39 -14.19
N VAL A 144 -14.90 -0.46 -15.18
CA VAL A 144 -14.55 -0.09 -16.55
C VAL A 144 -15.47 -0.80 -17.54
N GLU A 145 -15.88 -0.12 -18.62
CA GLU A 145 -16.78 -0.70 -19.63
C GLU A 145 -16.08 -1.84 -20.40
N ASP A 146 -14.85 -1.63 -20.84
CA ASP A 146 -13.99 -2.66 -21.43
C ASP A 146 -12.77 -2.90 -20.54
N GLY A 147 -12.65 -4.12 -20.04
CA GLY A 147 -11.53 -4.53 -19.21
C GLY A 147 -10.38 -5.12 -20.00
N ALA A 148 -10.45 -5.25 -21.33
CA ALA A 148 -9.50 -6.04 -22.13
C ALA A 148 -8.03 -5.60 -21.97
N GLU A 149 -7.78 -4.31 -21.75
CA GLU A 149 -6.43 -3.76 -21.56
C GLU A 149 -5.82 -4.08 -20.19
N TYR A 150 -6.64 -4.35 -19.17
CA TYR A 150 -6.17 -4.58 -17.80
C TYR A 150 -6.02 -6.07 -17.49
N SER A 151 -4.92 -6.45 -16.87
CA SER A 151 -4.68 -7.81 -16.36
C SER A 151 -4.52 -7.83 -14.85
N SER A 152 -4.69 -9.00 -14.24
CA SER A 152 -4.26 -9.19 -12.85
C SER A 152 -2.76 -8.98 -12.73
N ASN A 153 -2.31 -8.46 -11.60
CA ASN A 153 -0.93 -8.02 -11.30
C ASN A 153 -0.49 -6.71 -11.95
N ASP A 154 -1.21 -6.19 -12.94
CA ASP A 154 -0.96 -4.84 -13.43
C ASP A 154 -1.17 -3.82 -12.31
N SER A 155 -0.53 -2.67 -12.44
CA SER A 155 -0.71 -1.56 -11.52
C SER A 155 -1.36 -0.39 -12.23
N ILE A 156 -2.31 0.27 -11.57
CA ILE A 156 -3.00 1.43 -12.12
C ILE A 156 -2.88 2.60 -11.15
N VAL A 157 -2.80 3.81 -11.68
CA VAL A 157 -2.91 5.03 -10.90
C VAL A 157 -4.36 5.49 -10.96
N ILE A 158 -4.97 5.66 -9.79
CA ILE A 158 -6.35 6.11 -9.67
C ILE A 158 -6.41 7.48 -9.00
N ASP A 159 -7.32 8.31 -9.49
CA ASP A 159 -7.71 9.55 -8.82
C ASP A 159 -8.41 9.22 -7.48
N ASN A 160 -8.08 9.94 -6.42
CA ASN A 160 -8.61 9.67 -5.09
C ASN A 160 -10.09 10.08 -4.92
N ASP A 161 -10.57 11.03 -5.73
CA ASP A 161 -11.93 11.57 -5.64
C ASP A 161 -12.93 10.76 -6.49
N ASP A 162 -12.64 10.59 -7.79
CA ASP A 162 -13.57 9.96 -8.73
C ASP A 162 -13.20 8.53 -9.12
N LYS A 163 -11.99 8.07 -8.77
CA LYS A 163 -11.46 6.73 -9.08
C LYS A 163 -11.29 6.46 -10.58
N SER A 164 -11.20 7.52 -11.39
CA SER A 164 -10.78 7.41 -12.77
C SER A 164 -9.34 6.92 -12.85
N ILE A 165 -9.04 6.17 -13.92
CA ILE A 165 -7.72 5.62 -14.17
C ILE A 165 -6.90 6.70 -14.89
N VAL A 166 -5.81 7.13 -14.26
CA VAL A 166 -4.88 8.14 -14.77
C VAL A 166 -3.77 7.49 -15.59
N ALA A 167 -3.25 6.36 -15.11
CA ALA A 167 -2.18 5.61 -15.77
C ALA A 167 -2.33 4.10 -15.53
N HIS A 168 -1.74 3.32 -16.42
CA HIS A 168 -1.71 1.85 -16.37
C HIS A 168 -0.31 1.35 -16.66
N PHE A 169 0.18 0.48 -15.79
CA PHE A 169 1.48 -0.14 -15.85
C PHE A 169 1.32 -1.67 -15.95
N PRO A 170 1.54 -2.25 -17.14
CA PRO A 170 1.39 -3.69 -17.35
C PRO A 170 2.47 -4.47 -16.60
N TYR A 171 2.10 -5.63 -16.08
CA TYR A 171 3.04 -6.57 -15.48
C TYR A 171 3.68 -7.46 -16.54
N GLU A 172 4.86 -7.07 -17.02
CA GLU A 172 5.62 -7.78 -18.05
C GLU A 172 7.15 -7.73 -17.82
N GLU A 173 7.90 -8.50 -18.61
CA GLU A 173 9.38 -8.44 -18.59
C GLU A 173 9.86 -7.03 -18.98
N GLY A 174 10.82 -6.50 -18.23
CA GLY A 174 11.31 -5.13 -18.34
C GLY A 174 10.52 -4.09 -17.54
N ALA A 175 9.42 -4.48 -16.86
CA ALA A 175 8.69 -3.56 -15.99
C ALA A 175 9.47 -3.25 -14.71
N LEU A 176 9.45 -1.99 -14.28
CA LEU A 176 10.00 -1.56 -12.99
C LEU A 176 9.06 -2.02 -11.86
N VAL A 177 9.60 -2.73 -10.86
CA VAL A 177 8.83 -3.29 -9.75
C VAL A 177 9.46 -2.97 -8.40
N THR A 178 8.62 -2.87 -7.38
CA THR A 178 9.04 -2.89 -5.98
C THR A 178 8.57 -4.18 -5.31
N ALA A 179 9.45 -4.76 -4.50
CA ALA A 179 9.09 -5.86 -3.62
C ALA A 179 8.41 -5.31 -2.36
N ILE A 180 7.13 -5.64 -2.17
CA ILE A 180 6.33 -5.17 -1.05
C ILE A 180 6.41 -6.08 0.19
N ARG A 181 6.87 -7.32 0.01
CA ARG A 181 6.89 -8.38 1.04
C ARG A 181 8.12 -9.26 0.91
N GLY A 182 8.34 -10.12 1.92
CA GLY A 182 9.43 -11.09 1.95
C GLY A 182 10.76 -10.48 2.39
N ASN A 183 11.85 -11.23 2.19
CA ASN A 183 13.20 -10.79 2.58
C ASN A 183 13.73 -9.65 1.69
N HIS A 184 13.15 -9.48 0.51
CA HIS A 184 13.54 -8.46 -0.46
C HIS A 184 12.64 -7.22 -0.38
N GLY A 185 11.76 -7.12 0.63
CA GLY A 185 10.87 -5.98 0.81
C GLY A 185 11.62 -4.64 0.81
N GLY A 186 11.12 -3.67 0.04
CA GLY A 186 11.72 -2.36 -0.17
C GLY A 186 12.68 -2.28 -1.35
N LYS A 187 13.13 -3.42 -1.91
CA LYS A 187 13.99 -3.40 -3.10
C LYS A 187 13.19 -3.05 -4.35
N ILE A 188 13.79 -2.21 -5.18
CA ILE A 188 13.28 -1.83 -6.51
C ILE A 188 14.21 -2.41 -7.57
N GLY A 189 13.64 -2.83 -8.70
CA GLY A 189 14.39 -3.36 -9.83
C GLY A 189 13.52 -3.65 -11.04
N GLU A 190 14.11 -4.15 -12.11
CA GLU A 190 13.42 -4.49 -13.35
C GLU A 190 13.12 -5.99 -13.42
N VAL A 191 11.95 -6.38 -13.92
CA VAL A 191 11.59 -7.80 -14.10
C VAL A 191 12.42 -8.40 -15.24
N GLU A 192 13.28 -9.37 -14.95
CA GLU A 192 14.03 -10.10 -15.98
C GLU A 192 13.22 -11.24 -16.58
N THR A 193 12.54 -12.03 -15.74
CA THR A 193 11.85 -13.25 -16.19
C THR A 193 10.69 -13.57 -15.25
N ILE A 194 9.57 -13.99 -15.84
CA ILE A 194 8.37 -14.43 -15.13
C ILE A 194 8.19 -15.94 -15.36
N ASP A 195 8.51 -16.74 -14.34
CA ASP A 195 8.41 -18.20 -14.38
C ASP A 195 7.02 -18.66 -13.94
N VAL A 196 6.16 -18.89 -14.94
CA VAL A 196 4.81 -19.41 -14.73
C VAL A 196 4.87 -20.91 -14.47
N THR A 197 4.56 -21.31 -13.24
CA THR A 197 4.55 -22.72 -12.84
C THR A 197 3.14 -23.30 -13.00
N PRO A 198 2.92 -24.31 -13.86
CA PRO A 198 1.61 -24.95 -13.98
C PRO A 198 1.23 -25.65 -12.67
N GLY A 199 0.24 -25.11 -11.95
CA GLY A 199 -0.24 -25.72 -10.72
C GLY A 199 -0.80 -24.70 -9.73
N SER A 200 -0.82 -25.08 -8.46
CA SER A 200 -1.23 -24.21 -7.35
C SER A 200 -0.05 -23.52 -6.65
N GLY A 201 1.17 -23.72 -7.14
CA GLY A 201 2.34 -23.00 -6.65
C GLY A 201 2.33 -21.57 -7.16
N SER A 202 2.80 -20.64 -6.34
CA SER A 202 2.97 -19.23 -6.75
C SER A 202 3.95 -19.15 -7.92
N ASN A 203 3.65 -18.30 -8.90
CA ASN A 203 4.62 -18.01 -9.96
C ASN A 203 5.80 -17.23 -9.38
N THR A 204 6.97 -17.45 -9.98
CA THR A 204 8.23 -16.88 -9.52
C THR A 204 8.66 -15.78 -10.49
N VAL A 205 9.33 -14.76 -9.95
CA VAL A 205 9.76 -13.57 -10.66
C VAL A 205 11.22 -13.32 -10.31
N THR A 206 12.05 -13.20 -11.33
CA THR A 206 13.44 -12.76 -11.18
C THR A 206 13.48 -11.26 -11.48
N VAL A 207 14.02 -10.49 -10.54
CA VAL A 207 14.12 -9.03 -10.62
C VAL A 207 15.60 -8.66 -10.60
N ASP A 208 16.07 -7.93 -11.60
CA ASP A 208 17.42 -7.38 -11.61
C ASP A 208 17.48 -6.07 -10.82
N THR A 209 18.56 -5.89 -10.09
CA THR A 209 18.81 -4.68 -9.29
C THR A 209 20.28 -4.32 -9.40
N GLU A 210 20.62 -3.06 -9.15
CA GLU A 210 22.02 -2.59 -9.19
C GLU A 210 22.98 -3.40 -8.28
N ASP A 211 22.46 -3.97 -7.18
CA ASP A 211 23.22 -4.74 -6.19
C ASP A 211 23.21 -6.26 -6.42
N GLY A 212 22.75 -6.70 -7.60
CA GLY A 212 22.58 -8.10 -7.96
C GLY A 212 21.16 -8.57 -7.68
N GLY A 213 20.48 -9.01 -8.75
CA GLY A 213 19.07 -9.39 -8.74
C GLY A 213 18.65 -10.41 -7.68
N PHE A 214 17.33 -10.55 -7.51
CA PHE A 214 16.71 -11.44 -6.55
C PHE A 214 15.51 -12.17 -7.14
N GLU A 215 15.17 -13.31 -6.52
CA GLU A 215 14.01 -14.12 -6.89
C GLU A 215 12.93 -13.96 -5.81
N THR A 216 11.69 -13.73 -6.24
CA THR A 216 10.52 -13.64 -5.35
C THR A 216 9.27 -14.22 -6.03
N ILE A 217 8.15 -14.25 -5.32
CA ILE A 217 6.86 -14.66 -5.89
C ILE A 217 6.10 -13.46 -6.47
N GLU A 218 5.26 -13.71 -7.47
CA GLU A 218 4.46 -12.68 -8.18
C GLU A 218 3.58 -11.84 -7.24
N GLU A 219 3.11 -12.44 -6.14
CA GLU A 219 2.27 -11.76 -5.15
C GLU A 219 3.03 -10.61 -4.49
N TYR A 220 4.35 -10.73 -4.34
CA TYR A 220 5.18 -9.81 -3.56
C TYR A 220 5.74 -8.65 -4.38
N VAL A 221 5.50 -8.63 -5.69
CA VAL A 221 5.94 -7.53 -6.57
C VAL A 221 4.76 -6.66 -6.96
N VAL A 222 5.01 -5.36 -7.05
CA VAL A 222 4.06 -4.37 -7.58
C VAL A 222 4.80 -3.56 -8.63
N VAL A 223 4.17 -3.39 -9.80
CA VAL A 223 4.71 -2.56 -10.87
C VAL A 223 4.60 -1.10 -10.47
N ILE A 224 5.70 -0.37 -10.55
CA ILE A 224 5.78 1.05 -10.20
C ILE A 224 6.30 1.84 -11.38
N ASP A 225 6.19 3.15 -11.27
CA ASP A 225 6.76 4.10 -12.22
C ASP A 225 8.06 4.71 -11.68
N GLU A 226 8.83 5.39 -12.55
CA GLU A 226 10.07 6.10 -12.17
C GLU A 226 9.78 7.21 -11.13
N ASN A 227 8.57 7.75 -11.11
CA ASN A 227 8.11 8.71 -10.09
C ASN A 227 8.03 8.12 -8.66
N PHE A 228 8.34 6.83 -8.47
CA PHE A 228 8.38 6.15 -7.18
C PHE A 228 9.80 5.77 -6.73
N THR A 229 10.80 5.90 -7.61
CA THR A 229 12.21 5.85 -7.21
C THR A 229 12.56 7.22 -6.67
N GLY A 230 13.00 7.31 -5.41
CA GLY A 230 13.29 8.58 -4.71
C GLY A 230 14.46 9.39 -5.26
N ASP A 231 14.72 9.31 -6.57
CA ASP A 231 15.68 10.09 -7.34
C ASP A 231 15.04 11.38 -7.87
N ASP A 232 14.28 12.08 -7.02
CA ASP A 232 14.08 13.51 -7.19
C ASP A 232 15.29 14.22 -6.55
N GLU A 233 16.25 14.60 -7.39
CA GLU A 233 17.37 15.51 -7.07
C GLU A 233 16.92 16.87 -6.50
#